data_AF-A0A0E3NJZ5-F1
#
_entry.id   AF-A0A0E3NJZ5-F1
#
_cell.length_a   1.000
_cell.length_b   1.000
_cell.length_c   1.000
_cell.angle_alpha   90.00
_cell.angle_beta   90.00
_cell.angle_gamma   90.00
#
_symmetry.space_group_name_H-M   'P 1'
#
loop_
_entity.id
_entity.type
_entity.pdbx_description
1 polymer ?
#
loop_
_entity_poly.entity_id
_entity_poly.type
_entity_poly.pdbx_seq_one_letter_code
_entity_poly.pdbx_strand_id
1 'polypeptide(L)'
;MSALKTKYKILMFLSSYTPLFLILLLKAISHILEKVQDYANLKIPEAVSENITFIEQVQIIAQHKTEFISLNIIPLVVIVTIIFIIIVPNLVLESILRETKCSIDFKDLYVQSVQKMNHIYMEYLVSYIIPFLSFDFSNFFDMISLLILLFTICIIYINSDLLYVNINFSIRGYNLFKVYTKKQNEYMVLSKEKQLYPDKILKVVYISGSSERIALDIEQEQTE
;
A
#
# COMPACT_ATOMS: atom_id res chain seq x y z
N MET A 1 4.92 -27.67 -5.12
CA MET A 1 5.45 -26.32 -5.41
C MET A 1 4.28 -25.43 -5.81
N SER A 2 3.56 -24.87 -4.83
CA SER A 2 2.41 -24.00 -5.10
C SER A 2 2.94 -22.61 -5.47
N ALA A 3 3.18 -22.39 -6.77
CA ALA A 3 3.41 -21.05 -7.28
C ALA A 3 2.19 -20.20 -6.88
N LEU A 4 2.44 -19.06 -6.25
CA LEU A 4 1.38 -18.13 -5.88
C LEU A 4 0.49 -17.86 -7.09
N LYS A 5 -0.82 -18.07 -6.95
CA LYS A 5 -1.76 -17.65 -8.00
C LYS A 5 -1.50 -16.17 -8.25
N THR A 6 -1.27 -15.77 -9.49
CA THR A 6 -0.91 -14.40 -9.91
C THR A 6 -1.75 -13.32 -9.23
N LYS A 7 -3.03 -13.63 -8.93
CA LYS A 7 -3.97 -12.78 -8.19
C LYS A 7 -3.44 -12.33 -6.81
N TYR A 8 -2.81 -13.21 -6.02
CA TYR A 8 -2.26 -12.82 -4.72
C TYR A 8 -0.99 -11.98 -4.86
N LYS A 9 -0.18 -12.17 -5.92
CA LYS A 9 0.99 -11.31 -6.17
C LYS A 9 0.54 -9.88 -6.44
N ILE A 10 -0.54 -9.73 -7.22
CA ILE A 10 -1.16 -8.44 -7.50
C ILE A 10 -1.74 -7.80 -6.23
N LEU A 11 -2.39 -8.57 -5.35
CA LEU A 11 -2.91 -8.03 -4.07
C LEU A 11 -1.77 -7.62 -3.11
N MET A 12 -0.69 -8.40 -3.06
CA MET A 12 0.52 -8.04 -2.31
C MET A 12 1.19 -6.78 -2.86
N PHE A 13 1.17 -6.60 -4.19
CA PHE A 13 1.58 -5.35 -4.83
C PHE A 13 0.67 -4.19 -4.45
N LEU A 14 -0.64 -4.31 -4.61
CA LEU A 14 -1.56 -3.20 -4.30
C LEU A 14 -1.45 -2.77 -2.82
N SER A 15 -1.28 -3.73 -1.90
CA SER A 15 -1.04 -3.37 -0.51
C SER A 15 0.30 -2.65 -0.32
N SER A 16 1.40 -3.05 -0.97
CA SER A 16 2.69 -2.36 -0.79
C SER A 16 2.69 -0.90 -1.25
N TYR A 17 1.80 -0.53 -2.18
CA TYR A 17 1.60 0.85 -2.63
C TYR A 17 0.47 1.60 -1.88
N THR A 18 0.04 1.11 -0.72
CA THR A 18 -0.97 1.79 0.12
C THR A 18 -0.67 3.27 0.39
N PRO A 19 0.57 3.69 0.71
CA PRO A 19 0.88 5.12 0.90
C PRO A 19 0.58 5.96 -0.34
N LEU A 20 0.90 5.46 -1.54
CA LEU A 20 0.60 6.13 -2.79
C LEU A 20 -0.92 6.27 -2.99
N PHE A 21 -1.70 5.22 -2.73
CA PHE A 21 -3.16 5.29 -2.84
C PHE A 21 -3.79 6.23 -1.80
N LEU A 22 -3.24 6.29 -0.58
CA LEU A 22 -3.64 7.25 0.46
C LEU A 22 -3.42 8.69 0.01
N ILE A 23 -2.26 8.95 -0.59
CA ILE A 23 -1.91 10.25 -1.14
C ILE A 23 -2.82 10.61 -2.33
N LEU A 24 -3.10 9.67 -3.24
CA LEU A 24 -4.04 9.85 -4.34
C LEU A 24 -5.48 10.10 -3.83
N LEU A 25 -5.89 9.43 -2.75
CA LEU A 25 -7.19 9.65 -2.11
C LEU A 25 -7.31 11.08 -1.56
N LEU A 26 -6.28 11.57 -0.86
CA LEU A 26 -6.27 12.95 -0.36
C LEU A 26 -6.40 13.96 -1.50
N LYS A 27 -5.68 13.73 -2.60
CA LYS A 27 -5.73 14.63 -3.77
C LYS A 27 -7.08 14.54 -4.50
N ALA A 28 -7.69 13.36 -4.58
CA ALA A 28 -9.04 13.20 -5.12
C ALA A 28 -10.09 13.92 -4.25
N ILE A 29 -9.92 13.89 -2.93
CA ILE A 29 -10.73 14.66 -1.99
C ILE A 29 -10.49 16.17 -2.17
N SER A 30 -9.24 16.62 -2.35
CA SER A 30 -8.96 18.04 -2.64
C SER A 30 -9.68 18.51 -3.90
N HIS A 31 -9.63 17.70 -4.97
CA HIS A 31 -10.32 18.00 -6.23
C HIS A 31 -11.84 18.10 -6.06
N ILE A 32 -12.46 17.23 -5.26
CA ILE A 32 -13.91 17.32 -5.01
C ILE A 32 -14.27 18.57 -4.19
N LEU A 33 -13.39 19.02 -3.29
CA LEU A 33 -13.56 20.23 -2.50
C LEU A 33 -13.48 21.49 -3.38
N GLU A 34 -12.59 21.53 -4.36
CA GLU A 34 -12.54 22.62 -5.35
C GLU A 34 -13.85 22.69 -6.16
N LYS A 35 -14.36 21.54 -6.61
CA LYS A 35 -15.65 21.50 -7.33
C LYS A 35 -16.85 21.88 -6.48
N VAL A 36 -16.80 21.64 -5.17
CA VAL A 36 -17.81 22.13 -4.22
C VAL A 36 -17.86 23.66 -4.27
N GLN A 37 -16.70 24.31 -4.26
CA GLN A 37 -16.60 25.76 -4.32
C GLN A 37 -17.08 26.32 -5.67
N ASP A 38 -16.67 25.70 -6.79
CA ASP A 38 -17.11 26.10 -8.13
C ASP A 38 -18.64 26.00 -8.30
N TYR A 39 -19.24 24.91 -7.84
CA TYR A 39 -20.68 24.70 -7.91
C TYR A 39 -21.46 25.71 -7.06
N ALA A 40 -20.96 26.04 -5.86
CA ALA A 40 -21.56 27.07 -5.02
C ALA A 40 -21.51 28.44 -5.72
N ASN A 41 -20.38 28.81 -6.29
CA ASN A 41 -20.21 30.09 -7.00
C ASN A 41 -21.14 30.23 -8.21
N LEU A 42 -21.43 29.13 -8.93
CA LEU A 42 -22.34 29.11 -10.08
C LEU A 42 -23.82 29.37 -9.73
N LYS A 43 -24.26 29.01 -8.52
CA LYS A 43 -25.67 29.14 -8.09
C LYS A 43 -25.98 30.42 -7.32
N ILE A 44 -24.99 31.29 -7.09
CA ILE A 44 -25.13 32.46 -6.21
C ILE A 44 -24.95 33.75 -7.02
N PRO A 45 -25.81 34.78 -6.84
CA PRO A 45 -25.61 36.10 -7.44
C PRO A 45 -24.28 36.74 -6.98
N GLU A 46 -23.53 37.35 -7.90
CA GLU A 46 -22.18 37.91 -7.69
C GLU A 46 -22.04 38.77 -6.41
N ALA A 47 -23.10 39.44 -5.96
CA ALA A 47 -23.10 40.30 -4.78
C ALA A 47 -23.00 39.57 -3.42
N VAL A 48 -23.21 38.25 -3.35
CA VAL A 48 -23.15 37.45 -2.11
C VAL A 48 -21.89 36.59 -2.04
N SER A 49 -21.23 36.35 -3.18
CA SER A 49 -20.12 35.40 -3.34
C SER A 49 -18.87 35.71 -2.49
N GLU A 50 -18.55 36.99 -2.28
CA GLU A 50 -17.29 37.39 -1.62
C GLU A 50 -17.22 37.09 -0.10
N ASN A 51 -18.33 36.76 0.56
CA ASN A 51 -18.38 36.58 2.03
C ASN A 51 -18.98 35.23 2.50
N ILE A 52 -19.03 34.22 1.64
CA ILE A 52 -19.67 32.94 1.98
C ILE A 52 -18.69 32.01 2.68
N THR A 53 -19.06 31.57 3.89
CA THR A 53 -18.28 30.59 4.65
C THR A 53 -18.38 29.18 4.04
N PHE A 54 -17.37 28.33 4.27
CA PHE A 54 -17.37 26.94 3.78
C PHE A 54 -18.62 26.15 4.22
N ILE A 55 -19.15 26.43 5.42
CA ILE A 55 -20.35 25.77 5.95
C ILE A 55 -21.59 26.11 5.13
N GLU A 56 -21.73 27.37 4.71
CA GLU A 56 -22.83 27.82 3.86
C GLU A 56 -22.75 27.20 2.45
N GLN A 57 -21.54 27.06 1.89
CA GLN A 57 -21.33 26.35 0.62
C GLN A 57 -21.80 24.89 0.71
N VAL A 58 -21.43 24.19 1.79
CA VAL A 58 -21.86 22.81 2.03
C VAL A 58 -23.39 22.71 2.18
N GLN A 59 -24.03 23.69 2.84
CA GLN A 59 -25.49 23.73 2.98
C GLN A 59 -26.22 23.91 1.64
N ILE A 60 -25.71 24.77 0.75
CA ILE A 60 -26.28 24.98 -0.59
C ILE A 60 -26.21 23.69 -1.42
N ILE A 61 -25.10 22.95 -1.31
CA ILE A 61 -24.96 21.64 -1.96
C ILE A 61 -25.90 20.61 -1.34
N ALA A 62 -26.08 20.62 -0.02
CA ALA A 62 -27.02 19.72 0.64
C ALA A 62 -28.46 19.92 0.12
N GLN A 63 -28.84 21.16 -0.20
CA GLN A 63 -30.12 21.47 -0.85
C GLN A 63 -30.20 20.99 -2.30
N HIS A 64 -29.09 20.96 -3.04
CA HIS A 64 -29.00 20.52 -4.44
C HIS A 64 -28.23 19.21 -4.63
N LYS A 65 -28.33 18.32 -3.64
CA LYS A 65 -27.48 17.12 -3.54
C LYS A 65 -27.51 16.25 -4.80
N THR A 66 -28.69 16.04 -5.38
CA THR A 66 -28.89 15.19 -6.56
C THR A 66 -28.18 15.74 -7.79
N GLU A 67 -28.29 17.04 -8.02
CA GLU A 67 -27.67 17.74 -9.14
C GLU A 67 -26.14 17.70 -9.01
N PHE A 68 -25.61 18.03 -7.84
CA PHE A 68 -24.17 17.98 -7.56
C PHE A 68 -23.58 16.57 -7.74
N ILE A 69 -24.25 15.53 -7.24
CA ILE A 69 -23.82 14.14 -7.41
C ILE A 69 -23.80 13.76 -8.90
N SER A 70 -24.84 14.13 -9.66
CA SER A 70 -24.93 13.79 -11.08
C SER A 70 -23.80 14.41 -11.91
N LEU A 71 -23.41 15.64 -11.58
CA LEU A 71 -22.31 16.35 -12.25
C LEU A 71 -20.93 15.80 -11.88
N ASN A 72 -20.81 15.16 -10.71
CA ASN A 72 -19.54 14.72 -10.13
C ASN A 72 -19.45 13.21 -9.93
N ILE A 73 -20.20 12.43 -10.72
CA ILE A 73 -20.25 10.98 -10.55
C ILE A 73 -18.88 10.33 -10.79
N ILE A 74 -18.12 10.81 -11.77
CA ILE A 74 -16.80 10.28 -12.13
C ILE A 74 -15.80 10.41 -10.97
N PRO A 75 -15.50 11.61 -10.41
CA PRO A 75 -14.56 11.73 -9.31
C PRO A 75 -15.02 10.97 -8.05
N LEU A 76 -16.34 10.89 -7.78
CA LEU A 76 -16.87 10.10 -6.67
C LEU A 76 -16.59 8.60 -6.86
N VAL A 77 -16.80 8.06 -8.06
CA VAL A 77 -16.48 6.66 -8.38
C VAL A 77 -14.99 6.39 -8.24
N VAL A 78 -14.12 7.32 -8.65
CA VAL A 78 -12.67 7.21 -8.48
C VAL A 78 -12.30 7.12 -6.99
N ILE A 79 -12.85 7.99 -6.13
CA ILE A 79 -12.63 7.96 -4.68
C ILE A 79 -13.03 6.60 -4.10
N VAL A 80 -14.23 6.12 -4.41
CA VAL A 80 -14.72 4.81 -3.94
C VAL A 80 -13.81 3.67 -4.40
N THR A 81 -13.35 3.73 -5.65
CA THR A 81 -12.42 2.75 -6.22
C THR A 81 -11.07 2.74 -5.48
N ILE A 82 -10.50 3.92 -5.20
CA ILE A 82 -9.26 4.04 -4.43
C ILE A 82 -9.43 3.48 -3.01
N ILE A 83 -10.54 3.79 -2.34
CA ILE A 83 -10.85 3.24 -1.01
C ILE A 83 -10.90 1.72 -1.04
N PHE A 84 -11.53 1.13 -2.06
CA PHE A 84 -11.59 -0.32 -2.22
C PHE A 84 -10.20 -0.93 -2.47
N ILE A 85 -9.37 -0.29 -3.30
CA ILE A 85 -7.97 -0.67 -3.56
C ILE A 85 -7.09 -0.56 -2.31
N ILE A 86 -7.40 0.34 -1.37
CA ILE A 86 -6.71 0.41 -0.09
C ILE A 86 -7.20 -0.73 0.82
N ILE A 87 -8.51 -0.87 1.00
CA ILE A 87 -9.07 -1.77 2.02
C ILE A 87 -8.84 -3.24 1.66
N VAL A 88 -9.24 -3.68 0.46
CA VAL A 88 -9.27 -5.11 0.13
C VAL A 88 -7.88 -5.76 0.14
N PRO A 89 -6.85 -5.21 -0.50
CA PRO A 89 -5.51 -5.81 -0.48
C PRO A 89 -4.90 -5.86 0.91
N ASN A 90 -5.14 -4.84 1.76
CA ASN A 90 -4.64 -4.83 3.13
C ASN A 90 -5.35 -5.85 4.04
N LEU A 91 -6.64 -6.11 3.82
CA LEU A 91 -7.37 -7.18 4.49
C LEU A 91 -6.84 -8.55 4.08
N VAL A 92 -6.58 -8.77 2.78
CA VAL A 92 -6.00 -10.02 2.29
C VAL A 92 -4.60 -10.23 2.86
N LEU A 93 -3.77 -9.18 2.91
CA LEU A 93 -2.45 -9.24 3.54
C LEU A 93 -2.54 -9.67 5.00
N GLU A 94 -3.53 -9.14 5.74
CA GLU A 94 -3.76 -9.53 7.13
C GLU A 94 -4.19 -10.99 7.25
N SER A 95 -5.06 -11.48 6.36
CA SER A 95 -5.44 -12.90 6.31
C SER A 95 -4.21 -13.79 6.11
N ILE A 96 -3.35 -13.45 5.13
CA ILE A 96 -2.14 -14.22 4.82
C ILE A 96 -1.19 -14.26 6.02
N LEU A 97 -0.98 -13.13 6.70
CA LEU A 97 -0.11 -13.09 7.88
C LEU A 97 -0.69 -13.89 9.05
N ARG A 98 -2.01 -13.82 9.26
CA ARG A 98 -2.70 -14.57 10.31
C ARG A 98 -2.60 -16.07 10.06
N GLU A 99 -2.85 -16.50 8.83
CA GLU A 99 -2.71 -17.91 8.42
C GLU A 99 -1.27 -18.40 8.56
N THR A 100 -0.29 -17.58 8.17
CA THR A 100 1.14 -17.93 8.28
C THR A 100 1.56 -18.12 9.74
N LYS A 101 1.10 -17.25 10.66
CA LYS A 101 1.40 -17.38 12.09
C LYS A 101 0.79 -18.62 12.74
N CYS A 102 -0.38 -19.05 12.26
CA CYS A 102 -1.06 -20.25 12.76
C CYS A 102 -0.55 -21.54 12.10
N SER A 103 0.39 -21.45 11.14
CA SER A 103 0.96 -22.62 10.50
C SER A 103 1.81 -23.42 11.49
N ILE A 104 1.71 -24.76 11.40
CA ILE A 104 2.46 -25.71 12.22
C ILE A 104 3.79 -26.09 11.53
N ASP A 105 3.98 -25.70 10.27
CA ASP A 105 5.16 -26.04 9.46
C ASP A 105 6.33 -25.06 9.71
N PHE A 106 6.97 -25.23 10.87
CA PHE A 106 8.15 -24.45 11.24
C PHE A 106 9.41 -25.06 10.63
N LYS A 107 10.33 -24.19 10.20
CA LYS A 107 11.65 -24.60 9.74
C LYS A 107 12.75 -23.87 10.51
N ASP A 108 13.74 -24.63 10.94
CA ASP A 108 14.93 -24.09 11.57
C ASP A 108 15.90 -23.54 10.52
N LEU A 109 16.20 -22.25 10.64
CA LEU A 109 17.11 -21.53 9.77
C LEU A 109 18.36 -21.14 10.55
N TYR A 110 19.49 -21.77 10.21
CA TYR A 110 20.79 -21.45 10.79
C TYR A 110 21.36 -20.19 10.15
N VAL A 111 21.45 -19.11 10.94
CA VAL A 111 21.94 -17.81 10.50
C VAL A 111 23.47 -17.82 10.45
N GLN A 112 24.05 -17.63 9.28
CA GLN A 112 25.51 -17.43 9.14
C GLN A 112 25.85 -15.94 9.09
N SER A 113 25.07 -15.15 8.37
CA SER A 113 25.21 -13.69 8.35
C SER A 113 23.86 -13.03 8.15
N VAL A 114 23.76 -11.80 8.65
CA VAL A 114 22.55 -10.98 8.64
C VAL A 114 22.88 -9.61 8.07
N GLN A 115 22.01 -9.11 7.19
CA GLN A 115 22.06 -7.74 6.73
C GLN A 115 20.67 -7.10 6.90
N LYS A 116 20.60 -5.94 7.54
CA LYS A 116 19.34 -5.19 7.72
C LYS A 116 19.00 -4.43 6.43
N MET A 117 17.80 -4.67 5.90
CA MET A 117 17.35 -4.21 4.58
C MET A 117 16.29 -3.11 4.63
N ASN A 118 16.13 -2.42 5.76
CA ASN A 118 15.10 -1.39 5.91
C ASN A 118 15.27 -0.18 4.94
N HIS A 119 16.47 0.04 4.39
CA HIS A 119 16.71 1.10 3.39
C HIS A 119 15.87 0.92 2.12
N ILE A 120 15.56 -0.34 1.76
CA ILE A 120 14.77 -0.67 0.58
C ILE A 120 13.39 0.01 0.68
N TYR A 121 12.78 0.08 1.86
CA TYR A 121 11.49 0.77 2.01
C TYR A 121 11.58 2.24 1.56
N MET A 122 12.65 2.95 1.94
CA MET A 122 12.84 4.36 1.58
C MET A 122 13.09 4.57 0.09
N GLU A 123 13.90 3.69 -0.52
CA GLU A 123 14.16 3.72 -1.97
C GLU A 123 12.86 3.55 -2.77
N TYR A 124 11.98 2.65 -2.31
CA TYR A 124 10.66 2.50 -2.89
C TYR A 124 9.82 3.77 -2.69
N LEU A 125 9.91 4.42 -1.53
CA LEU A 125 9.15 5.64 -1.28
C LEU A 125 9.45 6.75 -2.27
N VAL A 126 10.73 6.99 -2.50
CA VAL A 126 11.19 8.07 -3.38
C VAL A 126 10.69 7.89 -4.81
N SER A 127 10.64 6.64 -5.29
CA SER A 127 10.28 6.33 -6.69
C SER A 127 8.86 6.76 -7.08
N TYR A 128 7.94 6.88 -6.12
CA TYR A 128 6.56 7.26 -6.40
C TYR A 128 6.23 8.71 -6.05
N ILE A 129 7.10 9.44 -5.34
CA ILE A 129 6.86 10.85 -4.98
C ILE A 129 6.83 11.73 -6.24
N ILE A 130 7.78 11.50 -7.16
CA ILE A 130 7.94 12.35 -8.35
C ILE A 130 6.73 12.28 -9.29
N PRO A 131 6.26 11.09 -9.74
CA PRO A 131 5.10 11.01 -10.63
C PRO A 131 3.81 11.53 -9.98
N PHE A 132 3.73 11.45 -8.65
CA PHE A 132 2.60 11.96 -7.89
C PHE A 132 2.54 13.49 -7.86
N LEU A 133 3.67 14.17 -7.64
CA LEU A 133 3.72 15.64 -7.56
C LEU A 133 3.24 16.31 -8.84
N SER A 134 3.54 15.71 -9.99
CA SER A 134 3.18 16.24 -11.31
C SER A 134 1.77 15.85 -11.78
N PHE A 135 1.06 14.98 -11.06
CA PHE A 135 -0.22 14.44 -11.52
C PHE A 135 -1.38 15.45 -11.37
N ASP A 136 -2.29 15.55 -12.34
CA ASP A 136 -3.53 16.35 -12.21
C ASP A 136 -4.76 15.47 -12.51
N PHE A 137 -5.76 15.50 -11.61
CA PHE A 137 -7.03 14.77 -11.80
C PHE A 137 -7.93 15.40 -12.87
N SER A 138 -7.69 16.65 -13.23
CA SER A 138 -8.44 17.34 -14.28
C SER A 138 -7.98 16.94 -15.68
N ASN A 139 -6.78 16.37 -15.80
CA ASN A 139 -6.19 15.97 -17.06
C ASN A 139 -6.31 14.45 -17.29
N PHE A 140 -7.10 14.08 -18.30
CA PHE A 140 -7.30 12.69 -18.68
C PHE A 140 -5.99 11.97 -19.08
N PHE A 141 -5.04 12.67 -19.71
CA PHE A 141 -3.75 12.09 -20.10
C PHE A 141 -2.86 11.81 -18.89
N ASP A 142 -2.94 12.64 -17.84
CA ASP A 142 -2.20 12.42 -16.61
C ASP A 142 -2.74 11.18 -15.88
N MET A 143 -4.07 10.96 -15.91
CA MET A 143 -4.70 9.74 -15.38
C MET A 143 -4.23 8.48 -16.12
N ILE A 144 -4.19 8.52 -17.45
CA ILE A 144 -3.66 7.40 -18.25
C ILE A 144 -2.17 7.17 -17.95
N SER A 145 -1.38 8.24 -17.85
CA SER A 145 0.06 8.15 -17.55
C SER A 145 0.31 7.49 -16.20
N LEU A 146 -0.48 7.84 -15.17
CA LEU A 146 -0.42 7.20 -13.85
C LEU A 146 -0.78 5.72 -13.92
N LEU A 147 -1.80 5.33 -14.70
CA LEU A 147 -2.18 3.93 -14.87
C LEU A 147 -1.09 3.11 -15.56
N ILE A 148 -0.48 3.65 -16.62
CA ILE A 148 0.65 3.01 -17.31
C ILE A 148 1.82 2.81 -16.34
N LEU A 149 2.16 3.85 -15.58
CA LEU A 149 3.23 3.78 -14.57
C LEU A 149 2.94 2.70 -13.52
N LEU A 150 1.74 2.69 -12.92
CA LEU A 150 1.33 1.69 -11.94
C LEU A 150 1.40 0.28 -12.52
N PHE A 151 1.01 0.10 -13.78
CA PHE A 151 1.07 -1.18 -14.47
C PHE A 151 2.52 -1.64 -14.71
N THR A 152 3.40 -0.75 -15.18
CA THR A 152 4.82 -1.04 -15.35
C THR A 152 5.47 -1.44 -14.03
N ILE A 153 5.22 -0.68 -12.97
CA ILE A 153 5.77 -0.98 -11.64
C ILE A 153 5.20 -2.30 -11.10
N CYS A 154 3.92 -2.60 -11.35
CA CYS A 154 3.32 -3.89 -10.99
C CYS A 154 4.04 -5.07 -11.66
N ILE A 155 4.32 -4.98 -12.96
CA ILE A 155 5.07 -6.01 -13.69
C ILE A 155 6.46 -6.20 -13.08
N ILE A 156 7.19 -5.10 -12.85
CA ILE A 156 8.53 -5.16 -12.25
C ILE A 156 8.45 -5.80 -10.85
N TYR A 157 7.50 -5.37 -10.03
CA TYR A 157 7.31 -5.87 -8.68
C TYR A 157 7.06 -7.39 -8.63
N ILE A 158 6.20 -7.89 -9.53
CA ILE A 158 5.87 -9.31 -9.64
C ILE A 158 7.05 -10.12 -10.16
N ASN A 159 7.76 -9.61 -11.17
CA ASN A 159 8.88 -10.31 -11.80
C ASN A 159 10.14 -10.35 -10.93
N SER A 160 10.35 -9.33 -10.10
CA SER A 160 11.49 -9.25 -9.18
C SER A 160 11.20 -9.85 -7.80
N ASP A 161 10.04 -10.51 -7.61
CA ASP A 161 9.60 -11.14 -6.35
C ASP A 161 9.72 -10.21 -5.12
N LEU A 162 9.39 -8.93 -5.30
CA LEU A 162 9.53 -7.86 -4.30
C LEU A 162 8.43 -7.90 -3.22
N LEU A 163 7.74 -9.03 -3.11
CA LEU A 163 6.64 -9.30 -2.20
C LEU A 163 6.99 -9.03 -0.72
N TYR A 164 8.27 -9.15 -0.36
CA TYR A 164 8.78 -8.87 1.00
C TYR A 164 8.93 -7.38 1.31
N VAL A 165 9.01 -6.51 0.30
CA VAL A 165 9.17 -5.05 0.44
C VAL A 165 7.81 -4.38 0.64
N ASN A 166 6.91 -5.01 1.41
CA ASN A 166 5.62 -4.41 1.70
C ASN A 166 5.74 -3.46 2.89
N ILE A 167 5.52 -2.16 2.66
CA ILE A 167 5.59 -1.15 3.72
C ILE A 167 4.62 -1.42 4.88
N ASN A 168 3.50 -2.09 4.63
CA ASN A 168 2.57 -2.46 5.70
C ASN A 168 3.21 -3.42 6.71
N PHE A 169 4.19 -4.24 6.32
CA PHE A 169 4.97 -5.02 7.27
C PHE A 169 5.77 -4.11 8.21
N SER A 170 6.42 -3.08 7.66
CA SER A 170 7.18 -2.11 8.46
C SER A 170 6.28 -1.31 9.40
N ILE A 171 5.11 -0.86 8.94
CA ILE A 171 4.10 -0.17 9.77
C ILE A 171 3.64 -1.07 10.94
N ARG A 172 3.59 -2.39 10.72
CA ARG A 172 3.23 -3.39 11.74
C ARG A 172 4.41 -3.82 12.63
N GLY A 173 5.57 -3.17 12.49
CA GLY A 173 6.75 -3.39 13.33
C GLY A 173 7.71 -4.47 12.83
N TYR A 174 7.51 -5.04 11.64
CA TYR A 174 8.46 -6.00 11.08
C TYR A 174 9.65 -5.27 10.44
N ASN A 175 10.85 -5.74 10.78
CA ASN A 175 12.10 -5.39 10.15
C ASN A 175 12.44 -6.44 9.09
N LEU A 176 13.03 -6.00 7.99
CA LEU A 176 13.46 -6.88 6.91
C LEU A 176 14.94 -7.19 7.07
N PHE A 177 15.24 -8.48 7.12
CA PHE A 177 16.60 -8.98 7.19
C PHE A 177 16.89 -9.90 6.02
N LYS A 178 18.07 -9.73 5.45
CA LYS A 178 18.66 -10.65 4.49
C LYS A 178 19.55 -11.61 5.27
N VAL A 179 19.20 -12.89 5.25
CA VAL A 179 19.88 -13.93 6.01
C VAL A 179 20.52 -14.93 5.06
N TYR A 180 21.80 -15.22 5.31
CA TYR A 180 22.53 -16.26 4.61
C TYR A 180 22.65 -17.48 5.50
N THR A 181 22.40 -18.65 4.93
CA THR A 181 22.56 -19.94 5.62
C THR A 181 23.91 -20.58 5.30
N LYS A 182 24.31 -21.59 6.07
CA LYS A 182 25.54 -22.37 5.85
C LYS A 182 25.67 -22.97 4.43
N LYS A 183 24.54 -23.20 3.75
CA LYS A 183 24.50 -23.68 2.35
C LYS A 183 24.61 -22.55 1.32
N GLN A 184 24.96 -21.33 1.75
CA GLN A 184 24.94 -20.10 0.94
C GLN A 184 23.58 -19.78 0.31
N ASN A 185 22.49 -20.36 0.81
CA ASN A 185 21.15 -19.98 0.40
C ASN A 185 20.77 -18.66 1.08
N GLU A 186 20.21 -17.76 0.27
CA GLU A 186 19.71 -16.45 0.68
C GLU A 186 18.22 -16.52 1.02
N TYR A 187 17.86 -15.94 2.17
CA TYR A 187 16.49 -15.81 2.65
C TYR A 187 16.20 -14.37 3.07
N MET A 188 15.00 -13.90 2.74
CA MET A 188 14.43 -12.66 3.25
C MET A 188 13.54 -12.98 4.44
N VAL A 189 13.95 -12.53 5.62
CA VAL A 189 13.27 -12.81 6.89
C VAL A 189 12.61 -11.53 7.39
N LEU A 190 11.31 -11.61 7.67
CA LEU A 190 10.55 -10.57 8.35
C LEU A 190 10.51 -10.91 9.85
N SER A 191 11.11 -10.07 10.69
CA SER A 191 11.16 -10.28 12.14
C SER A 191 10.74 -9.03 12.90
N LYS A 192 10.06 -9.20 14.02
CA LYS A 192 9.77 -8.10 14.95
C LYS A 192 10.99 -7.68 15.77
N GLU A 193 12.03 -8.52 15.83
CA GLU A 193 13.29 -8.17 16.49
C GLU A 193 13.95 -6.97 15.78
N LYS A 194 14.55 -6.06 16.56
CA LYS A 194 15.24 -4.88 16.01
C LYS A 194 16.55 -5.23 15.31
N GLN A 195 17.19 -6.32 15.75
CA GLN A 195 18.48 -6.83 15.29
C GLN A 195 18.46 -8.36 15.39
N LEU A 196 19.04 -9.03 14.39
CA LEU A 196 19.30 -10.47 14.43
C LEU A 196 20.82 -10.68 14.48
N TYR A 197 21.26 -11.70 15.20
CA TYR A 197 22.68 -12.02 15.36
C TYR A 197 23.06 -13.28 14.55
N PRO A 198 24.29 -13.33 14.01
CA PRO A 198 24.88 -14.57 13.47
C PRO A 198 24.85 -15.71 14.49
N ASP A 199 24.90 -16.95 13.98
CA ASP A 199 24.93 -18.20 14.75
C ASP A 199 23.68 -18.50 15.60
N LYS A 200 22.63 -17.69 15.49
CA LYS A 200 21.29 -17.98 16.04
C LYS A 200 20.54 -18.96 15.11
N ILE A 201 19.74 -19.84 15.72
CA ILE A 201 18.75 -20.64 15.00
C ILE A 201 17.43 -19.87 15.03
N LEU A 202 16.92 -19.48 13.86
CA LEU A 202 15.62 -18.83 13.73
C LEU A 202 14.55 -19.87 13.38
N LYS A 203 13.44 -19.85 14.10
CA LYS A 203 12.25 -20.62 13.72
C LYS A 203 11.41 -19.77 12.80
N VAL A 204 11.39 -20.17 11.53
CA VAL A 204 10.72 -19.39 10.50
C VAL A 204 9.60 -20.19 9.85
N VAL A 205 8.56 -19.49 9.42
CA VAL A 205 7.50 -20.04 8.58
C VAL A 205 7.51 -19.33 7.25
N TYR A 206 7.50 -20.07 6.16
CA TYR A 206 7.41 -19.47 4.83
C TYR A 206 6.05 -18.80 4.66
N ILE A 207 6.07 -17.55 4.21
CA ILE A 207 4.83 -16.83 3.94
C ILE A 207 4.12 -17.55 2.80
N SER A 208 2.86 -17.94 3.03
CA SER A 208 2.07 -18.72 2.09
C SER A 208 2.08 -18.08 0.70
N GLY A 209 2.68 -18.80 -0.25
CA GLY A 209 2.83 -18.39 -1.63
C GLY A 209 3.82 -17.25 -1.89
N SER A 210 4.86 -17.10 -1.07
CA SER A 210 6.12 -16.60 -1.58
C SER A 210 6.91 -17.73 -2.27
N SER A 211 7.91 -17.38 -3.09
CA SER A 211 9.06 -18.28 -3.28
C SER A 211 9.56 -18.74 -1.90
N GLU A 212 10.09 -19.95 -1.75
CA GLU A 212 10.62 -20.53 -0.48
C GLU A 212 11.82 -19.75 0.12
N ARG A 213 11.97 -18.49 -0.23
CA ARG A 213 13.01 -17.56 0.20
C ARG A 213 12.47 -16.47 1.12
N ILE A 214 11.16 -16.24 1.22
CA ILE A 214 10.58 -15.25 2.16
C ILE A 214 9.97 -15.98 3.34
N ALA A 215 10.42 -15.65 4.56
CA ALA A 215 9.95 -16.28 5.77
C ALA A 215 9.63 -15.26 6.87
N LEU A 216 8.67 -15.60 7.71
CA LEU A 216 8.30 -14.87 8.91
C LEU A 216 9.01 -15.52 10.10
N ASP A 217 9.77 -14.73 10.85
CA ASP A 217 10.35 -15.14 12.12
C ASP A 217 9.24 -15.19 13.19
N ILE A 218 9.17 -16.29 13.91
CA ILE A 218 8.20 -16.48 14.98
C ILE A 218 8.95 -16.33 16.29
N GLU A 219 8.69 -15.20 16.96
CA GLU A 219 9.10 -14.98 18.35
C GLU A 219 8.68 -16.20 19.16
N GLN A 220 9.66 -16.92 19.72
CA GLN A 220 9.36 -17.79 20.84
C GLN A 220 8.96 -16.83 21.96
N GLU A 221 7.67 -16.80 22.33
CA GLU A 221 7.32 -16.40 23.68
C GLU A 221 8.16 -17.28 24.59
N GLN A 222 9.20 -16.68 25.17
CA GLN A 222 9.89 -17.26 26.30
C GLN A 222 8.81 -17.36 27.39
N THR A 223 8.17 -18.51 27.47
CA THR A 223 7.39 -18.89 28.64
C THR A 223 8.43 -19.11 29.73
N GLU A 224 8.79 -18.03 30.42
CA GLU A 224 9.42 -18.08 31.75
C GLU A 224 8.36 -18.43 32.80
#